data_AF-A0A5B0N3S0-F1
#
_entry.id   AF-A0A5B0N3S0-F1
#
_cell.length_a   1.000
_cell.length_b   1.000
_cell.length_c   1.000
_cell.angle_alpha   90.00
_cell.angle_beta   90.00
_cell.angle_gamma   90.00
#
_symmetry.space_group_name_H-M   'P 1'
#
loop_
_entity.id
_entity.type
_entity.pdbx_description
1 polymer ?
#
loop_
_entity_poly.entity_id
_entity_poly.type
_entity_poly.pdbx_seq_one_letter_code
_entity_poly.pdbx_strand_id
1 'polypeptide(L)'
;MKFHLICKILNERNPSAWVVNSRDSCLISKIQDFTEEEKEIWFSYWESQTDIDFRSHEREREKILHEFQGFCLPFLSYVEMMISIIPWPDGKGKPLKPLDYLNQLKNAHQLFKNVKGYLSNPTNNPEQLEGNLEEKKCLIEFQLHKPWKNAVSIIWNLIEMWLELDYKPLWINLSSRGSRVLSQRAKTFFNNVFFYGFEHLTILLQKNSSLGPCLAVHDRHK
;
A
#
# COMPACT_ATOMS: atom_id res chain seq x y z
N MET A 1 21.55 -2.08 8.90
CA MET A 1 20.79 -1.08 9.68
C MET A 1 19.42 -1.66 10.03
N LYS A 2 19.02 -1.74 11.30
CA LYS A 2 17.72 -2.35 11.69
C LYS A 2 16.63 -1.27 11.61
N PHE A 3 15.84 -1.21 10.55
CA PHE A 3 14.74 -0.23 10.39
C PHE A 3 13.78 -0.18 11.58
N HIS A 4 13.57 -1.32 12.24
CA HIS A 4 12.87 -1.38 13.53
C HIS A 4 13.39 -0.36 14.57
N LEU A 5 14.70 -0.11 14.60
CA LEU A 5 15.32 0.89 15.46
C LEU A 5 14.98 2.33 15.00
N ILE A 6 14.91 2.58 13.70
CA ILE A 6 14.47 3.88 13.16
C ILE A 6 13.00 4.11 13.52
N CYS A 7 12.12 3.14 13.26
CA CYS A 7 10.72 3.24 13.67
C CYS A 7 10.58 3.38 15.18
N LYS A 8 11.43 2.71 15.97
CA LYS A 8 11.44 2.87 17.42
C LYS A 8 11.82 4.29 17.82
N ILE A 9 12.93 4.83 17.31
CA ILE A 9 13.41 6.19 17.64
C ILE A 9 12.40 7.25 17.20
N LEU A 10 11.83 7.14 16.00
CA LEU A 10 10.85 8.10 15.49
C LEU A 10 9.54 8.05 16.30
N ASN A 11 9.09 6.87 16.70
CA ASN A 11 7.91 6.74 17.55
C ASN A 11 8.17 7.19 19.00
N GLU A 12 9.39 7.03 19.53
CA GLU A 12 9.77 7.50 20.88
C GLU A 12 9.91 9.03 20.95
N ARG A 13 10.24 9.67 19.83
CA ARG A 13 10.40 11.13 19.74
C ARG A 13 9.09 11.88 19.47
N ASN A 14 8.03 11.18 19.06
CA ASN A 14 6.72 11.79 18.86
C ASN A 14 5.93 11.79 20.17
N PRO A 15 5.36 12.93 20.62
CA PRO A 15 4.44 12.94 21.74
C PRO A 15 3.29 11.96 21.47
N SER A 16 2.86 11.19 22.47
CA SER A 16 1.78 10.20 22.33
C SER A 16 0.49 10.75 21.70
N ALA A 17 0.27 12.07 21.78
CA ALA A 17 -0.85 12.79 21.17
C ALA A 17 -0.77 12.92 19.63
N TRP A 18 0.38 12.64 18.99
CA TRP A 18 0.59 12.80 17.54
C TRP A 18 0.65 11.46 16.80
N VAL A 19 0.56 10.35 17.53
CA VAL A 19 0.76 9.00 17.00
C VAL A 19 -0.52 8.47 16.37
N VAL A 20 -0.56 8.45 15.05
CA VAL A 20 -1.68 7.89 14.29
C VAL A 20 -1.61 6.36 14.29
N ASN A 21 -2.58 5.70 14.92
CA ASN A 21 -2.68 4.25 14.99
C ASN A 21 -3.81 3.71 14.09
N SER A 22 -3.95 2.38 13.99
CA SER A 22 -4.90 1.75 13.08
C SER A 22 -6.38 1.91 13.45
N ARG A 23 -6.68 2.40 14.66
CA ARG A 23 -8.04 2.67 15.14
C ARG A 23 -8.35 4.17 15.19
N ASP A 24 -7.44 5.00 14.67
CA ASP A 24 -7.60 6.44 14.68
C ASP A 24 -8.70 6.86 13.68
N SER A 25 -9.77 7.48 14.19
CA SER A 25 -10.88 7.94 13.35
C SER A 25 -10.47 9.02 12.36
N CYS A 26 -9.47 9.84 12.69
CA CYS A 26 -8.95 10.86 11.79
C CYS A 26 -8.21 10.20 10.62
N LEU A 27 -7.46 9.12 10.86
CA LEU A 27 -6.82 8.35 9.78
C LEU A 27 -7.86 7.70 8.87
N ILE A 28 -8.92 7.13 9.45
CA ILE A 28 -10.01 6.54 8.67
C ILE A 28 -10.67 7.59 7.77
N SER A 29 -11.04 8.74 8.34
CA SER A 29 -11.61 9.87 7.57
C SER A 29 -10.66 10.29 6.46
N LYS A 30 -9.38 10.48 6.76
CA LYS A 30 -8.38 10.89 5.77
C LYS A 30 -8.20 9.88 4.64
N ILE A 31 -8.31 8.57 4.94
CA ILE A 31 -8.28 7.52 3.90
C ILE A 31 -9.55 7.60 3.03
N GLN A 32 -10.71 7.87 3.62
CA GLN A 32 -11.97 8.04 2.88
C GLN A 32 -11.88 9.25 1.95
N ASP A 33 -11.54 10.42 2.50
CA ASP A 33 -11.38 11.66 1.75
C ASP A 33 -10.38 11.46 0.61
N PHE A 34 -9.24 10.81 0.90
CA PHE A 34 -8.25 10.47 -0.12
C PHE A 34 -8.81 9.57 -1.24
N THR A 35 -9.54 8.51 -0.90
CA THR A 35 -10.17 7.60 -1.87
C THR A 35 -11.18 8.32 -2.76
N GLU A 36 -11.93 9.27 -2.21
CA GLU A 36 -13.03 9.94 -2.92
C GLU A 36 -12.54 11.13 -3.76
N GLU A 37 -11.64 11.95 -3.21
CA GLU A 37 -11.28 13.25 -3.79
C GLU A 37 -10.07 13.18 -4.72
N GLU A 38 -9.09 12.33 -4.42
CA GLU A 38 -7.76 12.39 -5.07
C GLU A 38 -7.52 11.27 -6.09
N LYS A 39 -8.52 10.40 -6.26
CA LYS A 39 -8.48 9.22 -7.11
C LYS A 39 -7.97 9.48 -8.53
N GLU A 40 -8.53 10.49 -9.21
CA GLU A 40 -8.19 10.72 -10.62
C GLU A 40 -6.76 11.19 -10.81
N ILE A 41 -6.27 12.04 -9.90
CA ILE A 41 -4.91 12.56 -9.96
C ILE A 41 -3.90 11.43 -9.83
N TRP A 42 -4.12 10.55 -8.87
CA TRP A 42 -3.20 9.46 -8.56
C TRP A 42 -3.22 8.36 -9.61
N PHE A 43 -4.40 7.93 -10.06
CA PHE A 43 -4.46 6.95 -11.14
C PHE A 43 -3.90 7.49 -12.45
N SER A 44 -4.14 8.76 -12.80
CA SER A 44 -3.51 9.39 -13.97
C SER A 44 -2.00 9.53 -13.82
N TYR A 45 -1.51 9.86 -12.62
CA TYR A 45 -0.07 9.86 -12.33
C TYR A 45 0.53 8.48 -12.58
N TRP A 46 0.00 7.42 -11.96
CA TRP A 46 0.52 6.07 -12.16
C TRP A 46 0.41 5.59 -13.59
N GLU A 47 -0.71 5.83 -14.26
CA GLU A 47 -0.89 5.51 -15.67
C GLU A 47 0.17 6.19 -16.55
N SER A 48 0.47 7.48 -16.31
CA SER A 48 1.53 8.20 -17.04
C SER A 48 2.93 7.62 -16.86
N GLN A 49 3.20 7.01 -15.69
CA GLN A 49 4.51 6.43 -15.37
C GLN A 49 4.63 4.98 -15.82
N THR A 50 3.52 4.27 -15.94
CA THR A 50 3.51 2.80 -16.05
C THR A 50 2.87 2.28 -17.31
N ASP A 51 2.11 3.12 -18.03
CA ASP A 51 1.22 2.75 -19.14
C ASP A 51 0.17 1.70 -18.73
N ILE A 52 -0.22 1.70 -17.44
CA ILE A 52 -1.25 0.80 -16.91
C ILE A 52 -2.44 1.59 -16.39
N ASP A 53 -3.60 1.20 -16.89
CA ASP A 53 -4.88 1.60 -16.32
C ASP A 53 -5.17 0.84 -15.03
N PHE A 54 -4.72 1.41 -13.91
CA PHE A 54 -5.01 0.91 -12.57
C PHE A 54 -6.49 1.01 -12.19
N ARG A 55 -7.33 1.75 -12.94
CA ARG A 55 -8.80 1.80 -12.73
C ARG A 55 -9.52 0.59 -13.33
N SER A 56 -8.80 -0.28 -14.04
CA SER A 56 -9.39 -1.46 -14.69
C SER A 56 -10.17 -2.36 -13.75
N HIS A 57 -9.84 -2.38 -12.45
CA HIS A 57 -10.57 -3.12 -11.42
C HIS A 57 -12.00 -2.59 -11.17
N GLU A 58 -12.34 -1.36 -11.56
CA GLU A 58 -13.66 -0.75 -11.32
C GLU A 58 -14.69 -1.13 -12.40
N ARG A 59 -14.23 -1.56 -13.58
CA ARG A 59 -15.10 -1.90 -14.72
C ARG A 59 -15.92 -3.18 -14.52
N GLU A 60 -15.61 -3.95 -13.49
CA GLU A 60 -16.27 -5.21 -13.16
C GLU A 60 -17.53 -4.94 -12.32
N ARG A 61 -18.72 -5.28 -12.86
CA ARG A 61 -20.06 -4.88 -12.38
C ARG A 61 -20.57 -5.59 -11.10
N GLU A 62 -19.69 -6.11 -10.26
CA GLU A 62 -20.11 -6.88 -9.09
C GLU A 62 -20.45 -5.95 -7.91
N LYS A 63 -21.77 -5.79 -7.66
CA LYS A 63 -22.34 -4.91 -6.63
C LYS A 63 -21.82 -5.18 -5.20
N ILE A 64 -21.47 -6.43 -4.88
CA ILE A 64 -21.09 -6.86 -3.53
C ILE A 64 -19.72 -6.28 -3.11
N LEU A 65 -18.89 -5.83 -4.06
CA LEU A 65 -17.54 -5.35 -3.77
C LEU A 65 -17.30 -3.87 -4.09
N HIS A 66 -18.35 -3.08 -4.29
CA HIS A 66 -18.19 -1.64 -4.52
C HIS A 66 -17.37 -0.98 -3.40
N GLU A 67 -17.59 -1.40 -2.15
CA GLU A 67 -16.84 -0.87 -1.00
C GLU A 67 -15.37 -1.35 -0.98
N PHE A 68 -15.09 -2.56 -1.46
CA PHE A 68 -13.70 -3.07 -1.52
C PHE A 68 -12.87 -2.33 -2.57
N GLN A 69 -13.48 -1.93 -3.70
CA GLN A 69 -12.80 -1.19 -4.77
C GLN A 69 -12.16 0.11 -4.24
N GLY A 70 -12.82 0.78 -3.29
CA GLY A 70 -12.31 1.99 -2.66
C GLY A 70 -10.96 1.82 -1.93
N PHE A 71 -10.54 0.59 -1.64
CA PHE A 71 -9.24 0.35 -1.00
C PHE A 71 -8.07 0.23 -1.99
N CYS A 72 -8.30 0.19 -3.31
CA CYS A 72 -7.23 0.05 -4.28
C CYS A 72 -6.25 1.23 -4.22
N LEU A 73 -6.78 2.45 -4.26
CA LEU A 73 -6.00 3.68 -4.22
C LEU A 73 -5.14 3.83 -2.96
N PRO A 74 -5.68 3.74 -1.73
CA PRO A 74 -4.86 3.81 -0.52
C PRO A 74 -3.88 2.65 -0.43
N PHE A 75 -4.26 1.43 -0.81
CA PHE A 75 -3.33 0.31 -0.82
C PHE A 75 -2.11 0.55 -1.73
N LEU A 76 -2.32 0.94 -2.98
CA LEU A 76 -1.22 1.23 -3.92
C LEU A 76 -0.38 2.43 -3.47
N SER A 77 -0.99 3.43 -2.84
CA SER A 77 -0.28 4.57 -2.25
C SER A 77 0.65 4.15 -1.11
N TYR A 78 0.23 3.22 -0.26
CA TYR A 78 1.11 2.65 0.76
C TYR A 78 2.25 1.85 0.13
N VAL A 79 1.98 1.10 -0.95
CA VAL A 79 3.02 0.37 -1.69
C VAL A 79 4.06 1.34 -2.23
N GLU A 80 3.66 2.39 -2.94
CA GLU A 80 4.55 3.44 -3.44
C GLU A 80 5.36 4.10 -2.31
N MET A 81 4.70 4.46 -1.21
CA MET A 81 5.36 5.05 -0.05
C MET A 81 6.42 4.11 0.51
N MET A 82 6.11 2.81 0.63
CA MET A 82 7.05 1.81 1.14
C MET A 82 8.24 1.61 0.21
N ILE A 83 8.05 1.53 -1.11
CA ILE A 83 9.17 1.37 -2.05
C ILE A 83 10.03 2.65 -2.15
N SER A 84 9.45 3.83 -1.95
CA SER A 84 10.15 5.12 -2.06
C SER A 84 10.94 5.50 -0.80
N ILE A 85 10.45 5.18 0.40
CA ILE A 85 11.09 5.56 1.68
C ILE A 85 12.21 4.60 2.08
N ILE A 86 12.24 3.41 1.50
CA ILE A 86 13.05 2.30 1.96
C ILE A 86 14.24 2.04 1.00
N PRO A 87 15.43 2.59 1.29
CA PRO A 87 16.67 2.16 0.65
C PRO A 87 17.33 1.06 1.49
N TRP A 88 16.85 -0.20 1.45
CA TRP A 88 17.53 -1.27 2.20
C TRP A 88 18.63 -1.94 1.39
N PRO A 89 19.74 -2.32 2.03
CA PRO A 89 20.65 -3.28 1.45
C PRO A 89 20.03 -4.68 1.39
N ASP A 90 20.46 -5.50 0.43
CA ASP A 90 20.18 -6.92 0.36
C ASP A 90 20.64 -7.62 1.66
N GLY A 91 20.22 -8.88 1.83
CA GLY A 91 20.62 -9.68 3.00
C GLY A 91 22.15 -9.84 3.18
N LYS A 92 22.97 -9.32 2.27
CA LYS A 92 24.43 -9.33 2.27
C LYS A 92 25.04 -7.92 2.47
N GLY A 93 24.24 -6.91 2.78
CA GLY A 93 24.72 -5.56 3.07
C GLY A 93 25.04 -4.73 1.81
N LYS A 94 24.77 -5.21 0.60
CA LYS A 94 24.88 -4.42 -0.64
C LYS A 94 23.59 -3.64 -0.83
N PRO A 95 23.57 -2.44 -1.41
CA PRO A 95 22.30 -1.78 -1.76
C PRO A 95 21.40 -2.77 -2.51
N LEU A 96 20.13 -2.94 -2.11
CA LEU A 96 19.19 -3.59 -3.02
C LEU A 96 19.27 -2.82 -4.33
N LYS A 97 19.26 -3.54 -5.46
CA LYS A 97 18.97 -2.88 -6.74
C LYS A 97 17.74 -1.98 -6.51
N PRO A 98 17.71 -0.76 -7.07
CA PRO A 98 16.51 0.06 -7.01
C PRO A 98 15.32 -0.84 -7.29
N LEU A 99 14.35 -0.87 -6.37
CA LEU A 99 13.14 -1.64 -6.59
C LEU A 99 12.61 -1.24 -7.96
N ASP A 100 12.28 -2.24 -8.75
CA ASP A 100 11.59 -1.99 -10.01
C ASP A 100 10.20 -1.48 -9.66
N TYR A 101 10.11 -0.16 -9.51
CA TYR A 101 8.93 0.59 -9.11
C TYR A 101 7.70 0.11 -9.90
N LEU A 102 7.89 -0.03 -11.22
CA LEU A 102 6.86 -0.47 -12.14
C LEU A 102 6.36 -1.88 -11.81
N ASN A 103 7.29 -2.82 -11.63
CA ASN A 103 6.92 -4.20 -11.31
C ASN A 103 6.31 -4.35 -9.92
N GLN A 104 6.74 -3.56 -8.93
CA GLN A 104 6.15 -3.62 -7.59
C GLN A 104 4.70 -3.12 -7.57
N LEU A 105 4.41 -2.00 -8.23
CA LEU A 105 3.03 -1.51 -8.36
C LEU A 105 2.16 -2.44 -9.20
N LYS A 106 2.70 -3.02 -10.28
CA LYS A 106 2.03 -4.06 -11.07
C LYS A 106 1.62 -5.26 -10.23
N ASN A 107 2.56 -5.81 -9.47
CA ASN A 107 2.31 -7.00 -8.65
C ASN A 107 1.30 -6.69 -7.54
N ALA A 108 1.43 -5.54 -6.89
CA ALA A 108 0.46 -5.09 -5.90
C ALA A 108 -0.95 -4.98 -6.49
N HIS A 109 -1.11 -4.33 -7.65
CA HIS A 109 -2.41 -4.23 -8.31
C HIS A 109 -2.97 -5.60 -8.73
N GLN A 110 -2.12 -6.50 -9.23
CA GLN A 110 -2.55 -7.86 -9.54
C GLN A 110 -3.01 -8.62 -8.30
N LEU A 111 -2.30 -8.48 -7.17
CA LEU A 111 -2.74 -9.03 -5.88
C LEU A 111 -4.11 -8.48 -5.48
N PHE A 112 -4.33 -7.18 -5.61
CA PHE A 112 -5.62 -6.56 -5.32
C PHE A 112 -6.74 -7.18 -6.16
N LYS A 113 -6.51 -7.37 -7.47
CA LYS A 113 -7.46 -8.04 -8.36
C LYS A 113 -7.71 -9.50 -7.97
N ASN A 114 -6.68 -10.24 -7.57
CA ASN A 114 -6.81 -11.63 -7.13
C ASN A 114 -7.62 -11.74 -5.83
N VAL A 115 -7.39 -10.84 -4.87
CA VAL A 115 -8.18 -10.76 -3.63
C VAL A 115 -9.61 -10.35 -3.94
N LYS A 116 -9.83 -9.38 -4.83
CA LYS A 116 -11.18 -9.01 -5.28
C LYS A 116 -11.92 -10.20 -5.89
N GLY A 117 -11.30 -10.90 -6.84
CA GLY A 117 -11.89 -12.08 -7.48
C GLY A 117 -12.22 -13.21 -6.50
N TYR A 118 -11.38 -13.40 -5.46
CA TYR A 118 -11.69 -14.32 -4.35
C TYR A 118 -12.97 -13.90 -3.62
N LEU A 119 -13.06 -12.64 -3.22
CA LEU A 119 -14.20 -12.13 -2.46
C LEU A 119 -15.50 -12.15 -3.29
N SER A 120 -15.40 -12.02 -4.61
CA SER A 120 -16.54 -12.14 -5.53
C SER A 120 -17.04 -13.57 -5.66
N ASN A 121 -16.11 -14.51 -5.79
CA ASN A 121 -16.42 -15.90 -6.04
C ASN A 121 -15.33 -16.82 -5.45
N PRO A 122 -15.49 -17.20 -4.16
CA PRO A 122 -14.49 -18.01 -3.47
C PRO A 122 -14.23 -19.37 -4.13
N THR A 123 -15.20 -19.93 -4.86
CA THR A 123 -15.06 -21.23 -5.52
C THR A 123 -14.34 -21.18 -6.86
N ASN A 124 -14.09 -19.99 -7.42
CA ASN A 124 -13.45 -19.82 -8.73
C ASN A 124 -11.95 -19.52 -8.66
N ASN A 125 -11.34 -19.53 -7.48
CA ASN A 125 -9.93 -19.16 -7.36
C ASN A 125 -9.01 -20.40 -7.46
N PRO A 126 -8.24 -20.56 -8.56
CA PRO A 126 -7.41 -21.75 -8.79
C PRO A 126 -6.17 -21.81 -7.88
N GLU A 127 -5.79 -20.70 -7.25
CA GLU A 127 -4.66 -20.62 -6.34
C GLU A 127 -5.14 -20.70 -4.89
N GLN A 128 -5.06 -21.89 -4.30
CA GLN A 128 -5.07 -22.04 -2.85
C GLN A 128 -3.84 -21.29 -2.31
N LEU A 129 -4.05 -20.10 -1.75
CA LEU A 129 -2.97 -19.42 -1.05
C LEU A 129 -2.69 -20.17 0.25
N GLU A 130 -1.44 -20.53 0.49
CA GLU A 130 -1.10 -21.33 1.66
C GLU A 130 -0.96 -20.47 2.93
N GLY A 131 -1.43 -21.00 4.06
CA GLY A 131 -1.13 -20.48 5.40
C GLY A 131 -1.65 -19.07 5.69
N ASN A 132 -0.73 -18.12 5.91
CA ASN A 132 -1.02 -16.76 6.40
C ASN A 132 -1.87 -15.91 5.43
N LEU A 133 -1.76 -16.21 4.14
CA LEU A 133 -2.46 -15.47 3.09
C LEU A 133 -3.95 -15.78 3.05
N GLU A 134 -4.33 -17.04 3.33
CA GLU A 134 -5.74 -17.44 3.43
C GLU A 134 -6.40 -16.83 4.68
N GLU A 135 -5.68 -16.84 5.82
CA GLU A 135 -6.14 -16.16 7.04
C GLU A 135 -6.44 -14.68 6.78
N LYS A 136 -5.58 -13.98 6.03
CA LYS A 136 -5.78 -12.56 5.70
C LYS A 136 -6.95 -12.32 4.77
N LYS A 137 -7.20 -13.22 3.81
CA LYS A 137 -8.40 -13.15 2.96
C LYS A 137 -9.67 -13.28 3.80
N CYS A 138 -9.75 -14.29 4.68
CA CYS A 138 -10.90 -14.46 5.56
C CYS A 138 -11.08 -13.26 6.50
N LEU A 139 -9.98 -12.66 6.99
CA LEU A 139 -10.03 -11.44 7.79
C LEU A 139 -10.59 -10.26 6.98
N ILE A 140 -10.16 -10.07 5.73
CA ILE A 140 -10.69 -9.02 4.85
C ILE A 140 -12.18 -9.24 4.61
N GLU A 141 -12.59 -10.46 4.27
CA GLU A 141 -14.01 -10.82 4.06
C GLU A 141 -14.86 -10.46 5.28
N PHE A 142 -14.44 -10.86 6.48
CA PHE A 142 -15.12 -10.49 7.72
C PHE A 142 -15.14 -8.97 7.97
N GLN A 143 -14.06 -8.28 7.63
CA GLN A 143 -13.93 -6.84 7.84
C GLN A 143 -14.81 -6.01 6.90
N LEU A 144 -15.17 -6.55 5.74
CA LEU A 144 -16.06 -5.92 4.76
C LEU A 144 -17.50 -5.76 5.25
N HIS A 145 -17.90 -6.38 6.36
CA HIS A 145 -19.18 -6.05 7.01
C HIS A 145 -19.23 -4.60 7.52
N LYS A 146 -18.07 -3.98 7.79
CA LYS A 146 -17.94 -2.57 8.18
C LYS A 146 -16.65 -2.00 7.55
N PRO A 147 -16.61 -1.84 6.22
CA PRO A 147 -15.36 -1.66 5.48
C PRO A 147 -14.59 -0.44 5.97
N TRP A 148 -15.26 0.71 6.05
CA TRP A 148 -14.61 1.95 6.45
C TRP A 148 -14.17 1.98 7.91
N LYS A 149 -14.95 1.37 8.81
CA LYS A 149 -14.52 1.19 10.21
C LYS A 149 -13.25 0.33 10.31
N ASN A 150 -13.06 -0.58 9.36
CA ASN A 150 -11.93 -1.50 9.30
C ASN A 150 -10.88 -1.10 8.24
N ALA A 151 -10.99 0.10 7.63
CA ALA A 151 -10.23 0.50 6.45
C ALA A 151 -8.73 0.28 6.62
N VAL A 152 -8.17 0.79 7.73
CA VAL A 152 -6.75 0.67 8.02
C VAL A 152 -6.34 -0.80 8.17
N SER A 153 -7.17 -1.64 8.78
CA SER A 153 -6.87 -3.07 8.91
C SER A 153 -6.91 -3.79 7.57
N ILE A 154 -7.87 -3.47 6.71
CA ILE A 154 -7.99 -4.05 5.37
C ILE A 154 -6.75 -3.69 4.55
N ILE A 155 -6.36 -2.42 4.56
CA ILE A 155 -5.16 -1.92 3.88
C ILE A 155 -3.91 -2.65 4.39
N TRP A 156 -3.75 -2.80 5.71
CA TRP A 156 -2.61 -3.54 6.25
C TRP A 156 -2.63 -5.02 5.90
N ASN A 157 -3.79 -5.68 5.85
CA ASN A 157 -3.87 -7.07 5.39
C ASN A 157 -3.38 -7.19 3.93
N LEU A 158 -3.79 -6.28 3.04
CA LEU A 158 -3.31 -6.23 1.66
C LEU A 158 -1.80 -5.97 1.56
N ILE A 159 -1.27 -4.99 2.31
CA ILE A 159 0.17 -4.68 2.34
C ILE A 159 0.97 -5.89 2.81
N GLU A 160 0.52 -6.54 3.87
CA GLU A 160 1.24 -7.69 4.40
C GLU A 160 1.20 -8.89 3.46
N MET A 161 0.09 -9.12 2.75
CA MET A 161 0.02 -10.13 1.69
C MET A 161 1.01 -9.81 0.56
N TRP A 162 1.06 -8.56 0.10
CA TRP A 162 2.03 -8.11 -0.93
C TRP A 162 3.48 -8.31 -0.50
N LEU A 163 3.84 -7.89 0.73
CA LEU A 163 5.19 -8.06 1.24
C LEU A 163 5.59 -9.53 1.35
N GLU A 164 4.68 -10.40 1.76
CA GLU A 164 4.98 -11.83 1.92
C GLU A 164 5.17 -12.55 0.58
N LEU A 165 4.39 -12.17 -0.44
CA LEU A 165 4.45 -12.74 -1.78
C LEU A 165 5.60 -12.17 -2.61
N ASP A 166 5.66 -10.84 -2.74
CA ASP A 166 6.49 -10.15 -3.72
C ASP A 166 7.77 -9.57 -3.12
N TYR A 167 7.82 -9.36 -1.79
CA TYR A 167 8.93 -8.66 -1.17
C TYR A 167 9.39 -9.20 0.20
N LYS A 168 9.67 -10.52 0.22
CA LYS A 168 10.14 -11.27 1.40
C LYS A 168 11.27 -10.60 2.20
N PRO A 169 12.28 -9.97 1.59
CA PRO A 169 13.30 -9.27 2.37
C PRO A 169 12.72 -8.17 3.25
N LEU A 170 11.75 -7.39 2.74
CA LEU A 170 11.12 -6.33 3.51
C LEU A 170 10.19 -6.92 4.57
N TRP A 171 9.43 -7.95 4.22
CA TRP A 171 8.64 -8.73 5.18
C TRP A 171 9.48 -9.15 6.41
N ILE A 172 10.60 -9.84 6.18
CA ILE A 172 11.47 -10.34 7.27
C ILE A 172 12.01 -9.21 8.16
N ASN A 173 12.30 -8.04 7.58
CA ASN A 173 12.87 -6.91 8.32
C ASN A 173 11.82 -6.10 9.12
N LEU A 174 10.58 -6.07 8.66
CA LEU A 174 9.50 -5.30 9.27
C LEU A 174 8.64 -6.12 10.24
N SER A 175 8.57 -7.43 10.02
CA SER A 175 7.82 -8.36 10.86
C SER A 175 8.42 -8.47 12.26
N SER A 176 7.55 -8.63 13.24
CA SER A 176 8.01 -8.92 14.60
C SER A 176 8.66 -10.30 14.62
N ARG A 177 9.71 -10.50 15.43
CA ARG A 177 10.41 -11.80 15.50
C ARG A 177 9.41 -12.93 15.79
N GLY A 178 9.37 -13.94 14.91
CA GLY A 178 8.46 -15.09 15.04
C GLY A 178 6.98 -14.78 14.75
N SER A 179 6.67 -13.57 14.27
CA SER A 179 5.31 -13.14 13.97
C SER A 179 5.01 -13.23 12.48
N ARG A 180 3.73 -13.51 12.17
CA ARG A 180 3.16 -13.49 10.82
C ARG A 180 2.55 -12.14 10.44
N VAL A 181 2.87 -11.09 11.19
CA VAL A 181 2.40 -9.71 10.97
C VAL A 181 3.53 -8.69 11.12
N LEU A 182 3.38 -7.53 10.48
CA LEU A 182 4.32 -6.42 10.62
C LEU A 182 4.29 -5.87 12.05
N SER A 183 5.43 -5.38 12.52
CA SER A 183 5.50 -4.73 13.82
C SER A 183 4.61 -3.49 13.87
N GLN A 184 3.94 -3.27 15.01
CA GLN A 184 3.09 -2.10 15.21
C GLN A 184 3.85 -0.79 14.99
N ARG A 185 5.15 -0.76 15.31
CA ARG A 185 6.03 0.40 15.08
C ARG A 185 6.17 0.73 13.59
N ALA A 186 6.30 -0.29 12.73
CA ALA A 186 6.36 -0.07 11.28
C ALA A 186 5.02 0.46 10.76
N LYS A 187 3.90 -0.15 11.18
CA LYS A 187 2.56 0.30 10.78
C LYS A 187 2.31 1.76 11.18
N THR A 188 2.60 2.09 12.43
CA THR A 188 2.49 3.45 12.94
C THR A 188 3.37 4.43 12.16
N PHE A 189 4.62 4.09 11.85
CA PHE A 189 5.48 4.97 11.05
C PHE A 189 4.86 5.32 9.70
N PHE A 190 4.44 4.31 8.93
CA PHE A 190 3.83 4.53 7.61
C PHE A 190 2.48 5.24 7.70
N ASN A 191 1.66 4.93 8.71
CA ASN A 191 0.42 5.66 8.96
C ASN A 191 0.68 7.16 9.19
N ASN A 192 1.72 7.52 9.93
CA ASN A 192 2.07 8.92 10.16
C ASN A 192 2.55 9.59 8.86
N VAL A 193 3.38 8.92 8.06
CA VAL A 193 3.83 9.48 6.79
C VAL A 193 2.66 9.70 5.84
N PHE A 194 1.74 8.74 5.73
CA PHE A 194 0.51 8.90 4.97
C PHE A 194 -0.32 10.07 5.52
N PHE A 195 -0.57 10.08 6.83
CA PHE A 195 -1.44 11.07 7.46
C PHE A 195 -0.90 12.51 7.33
N TYR A 196 0.40 12.74 7.38
CA TYR A 196 0.96 14.10 7.33
C TYR A 196 1.54 14.50 5.97
N GLY A 197 1.92 13.55 5.11
CA GLY A 197 2.63 13.84 3.86
C GLY A 197 1.75 13.89 2.61
N PHE A 198 0.62 13.19 2.64
CA PHE A 198 -0.03 12.79 1.40
C PHE A 198 -0.75 13.93 0.65
N GLU A 199 -1.38 14.87 1.38
CA GLU A 199 -1.98 16.07 0.77
C GLU A 199 -0.94 16.88 0.01
N HIS A 200 0.24 17.06 0.60
CA HIS A 200 1.31 17.84 -0.02
C HIS A 200 1.84 17.14 -1.28
N LEU A 201 1.96 15.83 -1.25
CA LEU A 201 2.35 15.03 -2.42
C LEU A 201 1.31 15.16 -3.53
N THR A 202 0.03 15.10 -3.20
CA THR A 202 -1.05 15.22 -4.18
C THR A 202 -1.06 16.59 -4.87
N ILE A 203 -0.85 17.67 -4.10
CA ILE A 203 -0.70 19.03 -4.66
C ILE A 203 0.51 19.10 -5.63
N LEU A 204 1.62 18.42 -5.31
CA LEU A 204 2.78 18.38 -6.20
C LEU A 204 2.48 17.61 -7.49
N LEU A 205 1.77 16.48 -7.41
CA LEU A 205 1.34 15.72 -8.57
C LEU A 205 0.42 16.55 -9.47
N GLN A 206 -0.62 17.18 -8.91
CA GLN A 206 -1.53 18.07 -9.65
C GLN A 206 -0.79 19.18 -10.40
N LYS A 207 0.15 19.86 -9.73
CA LYS A 207 0.96 20.92 -10.34
C LYS A 207 1.79 20.38 -11.51
N ASN A 208 2.45 19.25 -11.33
CA ASN A 208 3.27 18.64 -12.38
C ASN A 208 2.42 18.13 -13.55
N SER A 209 1.20 17.62 -13.31
CA SER A 209 0.25 17.25 -14.35
C SER A 209 -0.25 18.46 -15.15
N SER A 210 -0.44 19.61 -14.50
CA SER A 210 -0.87 20.87 -15.15
C SER A 210 0.23 21.55 -15.99
N LEU A 211 1.49 21.17 -15.78
CA LEU A 211 2.66 21.73 -16.47
C LEU A 211 3.06 20.96 -17.75
N GLY A 212 2.33 19.90 -18.12
CA GLY A 212 2.75 18.97 -19.17
C GLY A 212 3.94 18.10 -18.73
N PRO A 213 4.38 17.12 -19.54
CA PRO A 213 5.40 16.14 -19.13
C PRO A 213 6.80 16.78 -19.02
N CYS A 214 7.05 17.50 -17.93
CA CYS A 214 8.39 17.85 -17.49
C CYS A 214 8.90 16.74 -16.58
N LEU A 215 9.59 15.78 -17.19
CA LEU A 215 10.76 15.02 -16.73
C LEU A 215 10.82 13.66 -17.44
N ALA A 216 10.96 13.69 -18.76
CA ALA A 216 11.77 12.68 -19.41
C ALA A 216 13.24 12.94 -19.03
N VAL A 217 13.67 12.49 -17.85
CA VAL A 217 15.11 12.29 -17.61
C VAL A 217 15.47 10.99 -18.29
N HIS A 218 15.64 11.09 -19.61
CA HIS A 218 16.51 10.20 -20.36
C HIS A 218 17.94 10.43 -19.87
N ASP A 219 18.35 9.66 -18.87
CA ASP A 219 19.74 9.19 -18.82
C ASP A 219 19.78 7.81 -19.50
N ARG A 220 19.63 7.85 -20.83
CA ARG A 220 20.19 6.84 -21.71
C ARG A 220 21.53 7.35 -22.22
N HIS A 221 22.58 6.67 -21.78
CA HIS A 221 23.94 6.68 -22.34
C HIS A 221 24.75 7.97 -22.22
N LYS A 222 25.75 7.93 -21.33
CA LYS A 222 27.17 7.86 -21.72
C LYS A 222 27.96 7.04 -20.70
#